data_AF-A0A7W1PC37-F1
#
_entry.id   AF-A0A7W1PC37-F1
#
_cell.length_a   1.000
_cell.length_b   1.000
_cell.length_c   1.000
_cell.angle_alpha   90.00
_cell.angle_beta   90.00
_cell.angle_gamma   90.00
#
_symmetry.space_group_name_H-M   'P 1'
#
loop_
_entity.id
_entity.type
_entity.pdbx_description
1 polymer ?
#
loop_
_entity_poly.entity_id
_entity_poly.type
_entity_poly.pdbx_seq_one_letter_code
_entity_poly.pdbx_strand_id
1 'polypeptide(L)'
;MHARVEGRTIDVVRSAGKHLLVEFSGDLVLRTHMRMHGSWHLYYRGDRWRRPRRDMRIVIETGSLEAVGFSIPVAELIRDRSCRATRCWRRSGPICSRTTSTKPRCSNACATWARCPSPTCC
;
A
#
# COMPACT_ATOMS: atom_id res chain seq x y z
N MET A 1 14.12 18.97 -2.20
CA MET A 1 14.87 17.82 -1.65
C MET A 1 14.15 16.55 -2.08
N HIS A 2 14.66 15.81 -3.07
CA HIS A 2 14.03 14.57 -3.53
C HIS A 2 14.44 13.43 -2.60
N ALA A 3 13.47 12.71 -2.03
CA ALA A 3 13.77 11.54 -1.20
C ALA A 3 14.06 10.32 -2.11
N ARG A 4 15.10 9.55 -1.76
CA ARG A 4 15.52 8.34 -2.48
C ARG A 4 14.93 7.12 -1.78
N VAL A 5 14.26 6.26 -2.55
CA VAL A 5 13.64 5.00 -2.09
C VAL A 5 14.55 3.78 -2.29
N GLU A 6 15.66 3.94 -3.00
CA GLU A 6 16.57 2.83 -3.31
C GLU A 6 17.14 2.16 -2.06
N GLY A 7 17.22 0.83 -2.10
CA GLY A 7 17.70 0.01 -0.98
C GLY A 7 16.73 -0.10 0.20
N ARG A 8 15.50 0.42 0.09
CA ARG A 8 14.47 0.30 1.12
C ARG A 8 13.59 -0.93 0.88
N THR A 9 13.11 -1.50 1.98
CA THR A 9 12.13 -2.60 1.96
C THR A 9 10.73 -2.01 1.91
N ILE A 10 9.82 -2.65 1.19
CA ILE A 10 8.38 -2.34 1.28
C ILE A 10 7.84 -3.07 2.50
N ASP A 11 7.39 -2.32 3.50
CA ASP A 11 6.86 -2.88 4.74
C ASP A 11 5.38 -3.20 4.61
N VAL A 12 4.60 -2.27 4.02
CA VAL A 12 3.14 -2.39 3.91
C VAL A 12 2.64 -1.72 2.63
N VAL A 13 1.65 -2.33 1.97
CA VAL A 13 0.85 -1.69 0.92
C VAL A 13 -0.60 -1.67 1.35
N ARG A 14 -1.23 -0.49 1.37
CA ARG A 14 -2.63 -0.34 1.79
C ARG A 14 -3.40 0.67 0.96
N SER A 15 -4.70 0.43 0.80
CA SER A 15 -5.64 1.38 0.23
C SER A 15 -6.19 2.32 1.30
N ALA A 16 -6.20 3.61 1.01
CA ALA A 16 -6.63 4.66 1.91
C ALA A 16 -7.57 5.62 1.17
N GLY A 17 -8.87 5.27 1.17
CA GLY A 17 -9.87 5.93 0.34
C GLY A 17 -9.53 5.80 -1.14
N LYS A 18 -9.32 6.93 -1.82
CA LYS A 18 -8.95 7.00 -3.24
C LYS A 18 -7.44 6.85 -3.49
N HIS A 19 -6.64 6.71 -2.43
CA HIS A 19 -5.19 6.64 -2.51
C HIS A 19 -4.67 5.21 -2.28
N LEU A 20 -3.57 4.88 -2.94
CA LEU A 20 -2.76 3.71 -2.61
C LEU A 20 -1.49 4.20 -1.91
N LEU A 21 -1.22 3.64 -0.73
CA LEU A 21 -0.06 3.95 0.11
C LEU A 21 0.90 2.76 0.08
N VAL A 22 2.14 3.03 -0.28
CA VAL A 22 3.26 2.07 -0.19
C VAL A 22 4.21 2.60 0.87
N GLU A 23 4.30 1.89 1.98
CA GLU A 23 5.16 2.22 3.11
C GLU A 23 6.48 1.49 2.94
N PHE A 24 7.57 2.26 3.00
CA PHE A 24 8.93 1.77 2.94
C PHE A 24 9.59 1.89 4.31
N SER A 25 10.61 1.06 4.53
CA SER A 25 11.45 1.15 5.72
C SER A 25 12.02 2.57 5.88
N GLY A 26 12.10 3.04 7.14
CA GLY A 26 12.60 4.37 7.47
C GLY A 26 11.63 5.51 7.19
N ASP A 27 10.36 5.32 7.62
CA ASP A 27 9.31 6.36 7.72
C ASP A 27 8.98 7.06 6.40
N LEU A 28 9.03 6.33 5.28
CA LEU A 28 8.82 6.88 3.96
C LEU A 28 7.59 6.24 3.32
N VAL A 29 6.67 7.06 2.81
CA VAL A 29 5.41 6.61 2.24
C VAL A 29 5.23 7.20 0.85
N LEU A 30 5.09 6.33 -0.15
CA LEU A 30 4.63 6.73 -1.48
C LEU A 30 3.10 6.72 -1.48
N ARG A 31 2.52 7.91 -1.62
CA ARG A 31 1.09 8.12 -1.80
C ARG A 31 0.80 8.30 -3.28
N THR A 32 -0.03 7.42 -3.84
CA THR A 32 -0.50 7.55 -5.22
C THR A 32 -2.01 7.75 -5.27
N HIS A 33 -2.48 8.50 -6.27
CA HIS A 33 -3.90 8.64 -6.60
C HIS A 33 -4.10 8.26 -8.06
N MET A 34 -4.75 7.12 -8.31
CA MET A 34 -4.86 6.55 -9.67
C MET A 34 -5.86 7.30 -10.57
N ARG A 35 -6.85 7.99 -9.98
CA ARG A 35 -8.03 8.50 -10.72
C ARG A 35 -8.66 7.38 -11.56
N MET A 36 -9.18 7.70 -12.74
CA MET A 36 -9.96 6.76 -13.56
C MET A 36 -9.11 5.89 -14.50
N HIS A 37 -7.91 6.34 -14.89
CA HIS A 37 -7.08 5.65 -15.89
C HIS A 37 -5.77 5.09 -15.32
N GLY A 38 -5.47 5.39 -14.06
CA GLY A 38 -4.29 4.90 -13.38
C GLY A 38 -4.42 3.42 -13.03
N SER A 39 -3.32 2.68 -13.15
CA SER A 39 -3.26 1.26 -12.83
C SER A 39 -1.87 0.87 -12.33
N TRP A 40 -1.81 -0.11 -11.44
CA TRP A 40 -0.58 -0.76 -11.01
C TRP A 40 -0.54 -2.17 -11.54
N HIS A 41 0.55 -2.53 -12.22
CA HIS A 41 0.78 -3.87 -12.73
C HIS A 41 2.01 -4.46 -12.04
N LEU A 42 1.99 -5.78 -11.81
CA LEU A 42 3.13 -6.54 -11.32
C LEU A 42 3.68 -7.39 -12.46
N TYR A 43 4.99 -7.40 -12.60
CA TYR A 43 5.74 -8.17 -13.59
C TYR A 43 6.88 -8.91 -12.90
N TYR A 44 7.32 -10.04 -13.42
CA TYR A 44 8.62 -10.58 -13.05
C TYR A 44 9.73 -9.76 -13.70
N ARG A 45 10.91 -9.74 -13.09
CA ARG A 45 12.08 -9.07 -13.68
C ARG A 45 12.35 -9.63 -15.08
N GLY A 46 12.48 -8.73 -16.06
CA GLY A 46 12.71 -9.08 -17.47
C GLY A 46 11.44 -9.35 -18.28
N ASP A 47 10.26 -9.41 -17.65
CA ASP A 47 9.00 -9.55 -18.38
C ASP A 47 8.72 -8.33 -19.25
N ARG A 48 8.13 -8.58 -20.41
CA ARG A 48 7.63 -7.50 -21.26
C ARG A 48 6.37 -6.90 -20.66
N TRP A 49 6.39 -5.59 -20.43
CA TRP A 49 5.22 -4.87 -19.94
C TRP A 49 4.07 -4.93 -20.94
N ARG A 50 2.85 -5.13 -20.44
CA ARG A 50 1.61 -5.16 -21.25
C ARG A 50 1.18 -3.77 -21.71
N ARG A 51 1.63 -2.71 -21.02
CA ARG A 51 1.36 -1.31 -21.36
C ARG A 51 2.63 -0.61 -21.85
N PRO A 52 2.50 0.40 -22.72
CA PRO A 52 3.66 1.08 -23.29
C PRO A 52 4.40 1.91 -22.23
N ARG A 53 5.73 2.00 -22.37
CA ARG A 53 6.60 2.75 -21.44
C ARG A 53 6.23 4.23 -21.29
N ARG A 54 5.64 4.87 -22.32
CA ARG A 54 5.19 6.27 -22.25
C ARG A 54 4.11 6.52 -21.19
N ASP A 55 3.35 5.48 -20.84
CA ASP A 55 2.30 5.59 -19.82
C ASP A 55 2.88 5.39 -18.41
N MET A 56 4.12 4.89 -18.28
CA MET A 56 4.75 4.64 -17.00
C MET A 56 5.08 5.95 -16.29
N ARG A 57 4.79 5.97 -14.99
CA ARG A 57 5.10 7.09 -14.09
C ARG A 57 5.98 6.68 -12.91
N ILE A 58 5.83 5.46 -12.44
CA ILE A 58 6.54 4.94 -11.28
C ILE A 58 6.93 3.49 -11.57
N VAL A 59 8.15 3.13 -11.19
CA VAL A 59 8.59 1.73 -11.12
C VAL A 59 9.14 1.50 -9.73
N ILE A 60 8.70 0.42 -9.08
CA ILE A 60 9.28 -0.09 -7.84
C ILE A 60 9.81 -1.47 -8.15
N GLU A 61 11.13 -1.61 -8.11
CA GLU A 61 11.77 -2.88 -8.35
C GLU A 61 12.11 -3.56 -7.02
N THR A 62 11.82 -4.84 -6.95
CA THR A 62 12.26 -5.75 -5.89
C THR A 62 13.22 -6.77 -6.48
N GLY A 63 13.72 -7.70 -5.67
CA GLY A 63 14.65 -8.73 -6.14
C GLY A 63 14.11 -9.60 -7.29
N SER A 64 12.80 -9.87 -7.32
CA SER A 64 12.17 -10.76 -8.31
C SER A 64 11.03 -10.12 -9.11
N LEU A 65 10.40 -9.07 -8.57
CA LEU A 65 9.23 -8.41 -9.16
C LEU A 65 9.47 -6.94 -9.46
N GLU A 66 8.81 -6.45 -10.49
CA GLU A 66 8.69 -5.04 -10.84
C GLU A 66 7.22 -4.62 -10.73
N ALA A 67 6.93 -3.67 -9.83
CA ALA A 67 5.64 -3.01 -9.76
C ALA A 67 5.68 -1.73 -10.58
N VAL A 68 4.82 -1.62 -11.59
CA VAL A 68 4.80 -0.50 -12.52
C VAL A 68 3.47 0.25 -12.44
N GLY A 69 3.56 1.54 -12.14
CA GLY A 69 2.43 2.46 -12.09
C GLY A 69 2.24 3.17 -13.43
N PHE A 70 1.15 2.86 -14.12
CA PHE A 70 0.78 3.48 -15.40
C PHE A 70 -0.28 4.56 -15.22
N SER A 71 -0.11 5.67 -15.94
CA SER A 71 -1.05 6.80 -16.03
C SER A 71 -1.47 7.37 -14.66
N ILE A 72 -0.59 7.30 -13.65
CA ILE A 72 -0.85 7.80 -12.29
C ILE A 72 -0.63 9.32 -12.24
N PRO A 73 -1.67 10.15 -12.06
CA PRO A 73 -1.51 11.60 -12.12
C PRO A 73 -0.91 12.22 -10.86
N VAL A 74 -1.07 11.58 -9.70
CA VAL A 74 -0.50 12.06 -8.43
C VAL A 74 0.35 10.95 -7.81
N ALA A 75 1.62 11.26 -7.61
CA ALA A 75 2.61 10.41 -7.00
C ALA A 75 3.48 11.27 -6.08
N GLU A 76 3.33 11.10 -4.77
CA GLU A 76 4.00 11.92 -3.78
C GLU A 76 4.73 11.04 -2.79
N LEU A 77 5.99 11.37 -2.55
CA LEU A 77 6.83 10.68 -1.58
C LEU A 77 6.91 11.51 -0.30
N ILE A 78 6.34 11.01 0.77
CA ILE A 78 6.13 11.71 2.04
C ILE A 78 6.99 11.05 3.11
N ARG A 79 7.67 11.84 3.94
CA ARG A 79 8.24 11.34 5.19
C ARG A 79 7.16 11.41 6.26
N ASP A 80 6.76 10.26 6.78
CA ASP A 80 5.76 10.17 7.84
C ASP A 80 6.28 9.28 8.96
N ARG A 81 6.79 9.92 10.02
CA ARG A 81 7.29 9.26 11.24
C ARG A 81 6.17 8.60 12.05
N SER A 82 4.90 8.88 11.74
CA SER A 82 3.73 8.31 12.39
C SER A 82 3.22 7.02 11.73
N CYS A 83 3.59 6.77 10.47
CA CYS A 83 3.33 5.51 9.77
C CYS A 83 4.36 4.44 10.19
N ARG A 84 4.28 3.99 11.45
CA ARG A 84 4.73 2.63 11.78
C ARG A 84 3.66 1.67 11.31
N ALA A 85 4.06 0.69 10.51
CA ALA A 85 3.36 -0.42 9.80
C ALA A 85 1.99 -0.94 10.31
N THR A 86 1.45 -0.48 11.43
CA THR A 86 0.19 -0.94 12.03
C THR A 86 -0.77 0.19 12.43
N ARG A 87 -0.41 1.48 12.36
CA ARG A 87 -1.33 2.54 12.85
C ARG A 87 -1.35 3.82 12.01
N CYS A 88 -2.57 4.37 11.89
CA CYS A 88 -2.92 5.73 11.49
C CYS A 88 -2.73 6.16 10.02
N TRP A 89 -3.71 5.80 9.18
CA TRP A 89 -4.28 6.77 8.23
C TRP A 89 -5.80 6.87 8.41
N ARG A 90 -6.25 7.17 9.63
CA ARG A 90 -7.65 7.50 9.95
C ARG A 90 -7.92 9.00 9.76
N ARG A 91 -7.67 9.52 8.57
CA ARG A 91 -8.14 10.86 8.17
C ARG A 91 -8.54 10.89 6.69
N SER A 92 -9.35 9.90 6.30
CA SER A 92 -10.39 10.13 5.30
C SER A 92 -11.70 10.24 6.09
N GLY A 93 -12.36 11.40 6.04
CA GLY A 93 -13.71 11.54 6.57
C GLY A 93 -14.63 10.47 5.96
N PRO A 94 -15.71 10.07 6.65
CA PRO A 94 -16.52 8.94 6.23
C PRO A 94 -17.19 9.24 4.89
N ILE A 95 -16.95 8.39 3.88
CA ILE A 95 -17.94 8.20 2.81
C ILE A 95 -19.03 7.34 3.44
N CYS A 96 -20.13 7.99 3.80
CA CYS A 96 -21.32 7.36 4.33
C CYS A 96 -22.10 6.70 3.18
N SER A 97 -21.75 5.47 2.81
CA SER A 97 -22.69 4.58 2.11
C SER A 97 -23.41 3.75 3.16
N ARG A 98 -24.55 4.27 3.61
CA ARG A 98 -25.46 3.63 4.55
C ARG A 98 -25.91 2.28 3.96
N THR A 99 -25.27 1.18 4.37
CA THR A 99 -25.82 -0.17 4.18
C THR A 99 -26.15 -0.68 5.57
N THR A 100 -27.43 -0.58 5.92
CA THR A 100 -28.00 -1.24 7.10
C THR A 100 -27.88 -2.74 6.88
N SER A 101 -27.07 -3.42 7.68
CA SER A 101 -27.25 -4.85 7.91
C SER A 101 -26.79 -5.21 9.31
N THR A 102 -27.51 -6.16 9.89
CA THR A 102 -27.82 -6.26 11.30
C THR A 102 -27.01 -7.37 11.95
N LYS A 103 -26.23 -7.00 12.99
CA LYS A 103 -25.80 -7.83 14.14
C LYS A 103 -24.82 -9.03 13.89
N PRO A 104 -24.24 -9.61 14.98
CA PRO A 104 -22.79 -9.86 15.05
C PRO A 104 -22.42 -11.35 15.09
N ARG A 105 -21.14 -11.65 14.84
CA ARG A 105 -20.45 -12.81 15.44
C ARG A 105 -18.93 -12.66 15.36
N CYS A 106 -18.28 -12.74 16.52
CA CYS A 106 -16.90 -13.21 16.61
C CYS A 106 -16.93 -14.73 16.41
N SER A 107 -16.08 -15.25 15.52
CA SER A 107 -15.56 -16.62 15.61
C SER A 107 -14.42 -16.84 14.62
N ASN A 108 -13.23 -16.98 15.19
CA ASN A 108 -12.12 -17.88 14.83
C ASN A 108 -11.82 -18.13 13.35
N ALA A 109 -10.73 -17.52 12.86
CA ALA A 109 -9.77 -18.19 11.98
C ALA A 109 -8.46 -17.37 11.94
N CYS A 110 -7.73 -17.45 13.04
CA CYS A 110 -6.31 -17.14 13.08
C CYS A 110 -5.59 -18.27 12.31
N ALA A 111 -5.12 -18.00 11.11
CA ALA A 111 -4.13 -18.83 10.43
C ALA A 111 -2.78 -18.12 10.56
N THR A 112 -2.07 -18.48 11.63
CA THR A 112 -0.61 -18.70 11.80
C THR A 112 0.28 -18.01 10.74
N TRP A 113 1.29 -17.20 11.09
CA TRP A 113 2.48 -17.58 11.87
C TRP A 113 3.20 -16.35 12.44
N ALA A 114 3.32 -16.28 13.77
CA ALA A 114 4.53 -15.91 14.55
C ALA A 114 4.13 -15.52 15.99
N ARG A 115 4.43 -16.43 16.94
CA ARG A 115 4.51 -16.28 18.41
C ARG A 115 3.90 -15.00 19.02
N CYS A 116 2.74 -15.14 19.66
CA CYS A 116 2.24 -14.17 20.64
C CYS A 116 2.98 -14.35 21.98
N PRO A 117 3.64 -13.32 22.54
CA PRO A 117 4.24 -13.36 23.86
C PRO A 117 3.38 -12.55 24.84
N SER A 118 2.31 -13.14 25.40
CA SER A 118 1.60 -12.52 26.53
C SER A 118 0.72 -13.55 27.27
N PRO A 119 0.90 -13.76 28.58
CA PRO A 119 0.22 -14.82 29.36
C PRO A 119 -1.14 -14.41 29.95
N THR A 120 -1.90 -13.52 29.33
CA THR A 120 -3.13 -12.93 29.95
C THR A 120 -4.42 -13.04 29.15
N CYS A 121 -4.56 -14.05 28.30
CA CYS A 121 -5.87 -14.40 27.73
C CYS A 121 -6.26 -15.83 28.12
N CYS A 122 -7.12 -15.94 29.15
CA CYS A 122 -8.14 -16.98 29.25
C CYS A 122 -9.32 -16.64 28.34
#